data_AF-A0A6L9KTS0-F1
#
_entry.id   AF-A0A6L9KTS0-F1
#
_cell.length_a   1.000
_cell.length_b   1.000
_cell.length_c   1.000
_cell.angle_alpha   90.00
_cell.angle_beta   90.00
_cell.angle_gamma   90.00
#
_symmetry.space_group_name_H-M   'P 1'
#
loop_
_entity.id
_entity.type
_entity.pdbx_description
1 polymer ?
#
loop_
_entity_poly.entity_id
_entity_poly.type
_entity_poly.pdbx_seq_one_letter_code
_entity_poly.pdbx_strand_id
1 'polypeptide(L)' 'MKKLLYQFDTDALPSVFDNVVAHDGGADQVIPYGSISPQNVGGLVEGAIFTRATKDKKNTA' A
#
# COMPACT_ATOMS: atom_id res chain seq x y z
N MET A 1 13.60 9.12 -0.93
CA MET A 1 12.97 7.99 -1.65
C MET A 1 11.47 8.13 -1.47
N LYS A 2 10.64 7.92 -2.49
CA LYS A 2 9.19 8.12 -2.36
C LYS A 2 8.57 7.14 -1.36
N LYS A 3 7.76 7.66 -0.44
CA LYS A 3 6.91 6.93 0.50
C LYS A 3 5.71 6.36 -0.25
N LEU A 4 5.72 5.06 -0.51
CA LEU A 4 4.61 4.36 -1.16
C LEU A 4 3.78 3.69 -0.08
N LEU A 5 2.48 4.00 -0.04
CA LEU A 5 1.51 3.29 0.78
C LEU A 5 0.66 2.41 -0.12
N TYR A 6 0.64 1.11 0.14
CA TYR A 6 -0.25 0.16 -0.52
C TYR A 6 -1.51 -0.01 0.32
N GLN A 7 -2.64 0.49 -0.19
CA GLN A 7 -3.93 0.36 0.48
C GLN A 7 -4.58 -0.97 0.06
N PHE A 8 -4.69 -1.89 1.01
CA PHE A 8 -5.38 -3.16 0.82
C PHE A 8 -6.75 -3.11 1.48
N ASP A 9 -7.78 -3.02 0.66
CA ASP A 9 -9.17 -2.90 1.09
C ASP A 9 -9.91 -4.21 0.81
N THR A 10 -10.68 -4.70 1.79
CA THR A 10 -11.50 -5.90 1.63
C THR A 10 -12.79 -5.62 0.86
N ASP A 11 -13.23 -4.37 0.82
CA ASP A 11 -14.39 -3.96 0.03
C ASP A 11 -14.07 -3.98 -1.47
N ALA A 12 -15.12 -4.06 -2.30
CA ALA A 12 -14.96 -4.14 -3.75
C ALA A 12 -14.19 -2.94 -4.32
N LEU A 13 -14.40 -1.76 -3.74
CA LEU A 13 -13.72 -0.52 -4.11
C LEU A 13 -12.96 0.03 -2.90
N PRO A 14 -11.71 0.46 -3.08
CA PRO A 14 -10.95 1.10 -2.02
C PRO A 14 -11.62 2.37 -1.49
N SER A 15 -11.60 2.53 -0.18
CA SER A 15 -12.09 3.72 0.51
C SER A 15 -11.38 5.00 0.03
N VAL A 16 -12.17 5.93 -0.51
CA VAL A 16 -11.71 7.28 -0.86
C VAL A 16 -11.27 8.05 0.39
N PHE A 17 -11.95 7.82 1.52
CA PHE A 17 -11.63 8.48 2.79
C PHE A 17 -10.20 8.14 3.24
N ASP A 18 -9.86 6.85 3.25
CA ASP A 18 -8.53 6.41 3.68
C ASP A 18 -7.44 6.90 2.72
N ASN A 19 -7.76 7.00 1.43
CA ASN A 19 -6.85 7.54 0.43
C ASN A 19 -6.48 9.01 0.70
N VAL A 20 -7.48 9.85 0.99
CA VAL A 20 -7.27 11.26 1.36
C VAL A 20 -6.46 11.37 2.64
N VAL A 21 -6.84 10.64 3.70
CA VAL A 21 -6.15 10.69 5.00
C VAL A 21 -4.71 10.21 4.90
N ALA A 22 -4.44 9.20 4.06
CA ALA A 22 -3.08 8.73 3.82
C ALA A 22 -2.18 9.79 3.16
N HIS A 23 -2.72 10.53 2.18
CA HIS A 23 -2.01 11.64 1.56
C HIS A 23 -1.75 12.78 2.54
N ASP A 24 -2.76 13.19 3.31
CA ASP A 24 -2.61 14.19 4.37
C ASP A 24 -1.63 13.74 5.48
N GLY A 25 -1.53 12.43 5.70
CA GLY A 25 -0.55 11.78 6.59
C GLY A 25 0.88 11.72 6.03
N GLY A 26 1.10 12.20 4.81
CA GLY A 26 2.43 12.34 4.20
C GLY A 26 2.90 11.13 3.38
N ALA A 27 1.98 10.31 2.86
CA ALA A 27 2.29 9.37 1.78
C ALA A 27 2.53 10.13 0.48
N ASP A 28 3.65 9.84 -0.20
CA ASP A 28 3.94 10.45 -1.50
C ASP A 28 3.05 9.87 -2.60
N GLN A 29 2.68 8.58 -2.48
CA GLN A 29 1.74 7.89 -3.35
C GLN A 29 0.93 6.87 -2.55
N VAL A 30 -0.37 6.79 -2.83
CA VAL A 30 -1.25 5.73 -2.34
C VAL A 30 -1.63 4.85 -3.52
N ILE A 31 -1.40 3.54 -3.40
CA ILE A 31 -1.63 2.54 -4.47
C ILE A 31 -2.73 1.59 -3.97
N PRO A 32 -3.98 1.80 -4.39
CA PRO A 32 -5.11 1.10 -3.80
C PRO A 32 -5.49 -0.18 -4.55
N TYR A 33 -5.81 -1.22 -3.80
CA TYR A 33 -6.38 -2.49 -4.29
C TYR A 33 -7.64 -2.82 -3.48
N GLY A 34 -8.74 -3.12 -4.18
CA GLY A 34 -9.97 -3.62 -3.57
C GLY A 34 -10.09 -5.13 -3.71
N SER A 35 -11.12 -5.71 -3.07
CA SER A 35 -11.39 -7.14 -3.04
C SER A 35 -10.20 -7.97 -2.55
N ILE A 36 -9.42 -7.43 -1.60
CA ILE A 36 -8.28 -8.15 -1.04
C ILE A 36 -8.77 -9.29 -0.15
N SER A 37 -8.11 -10.43 -0.28
CA SER A 37 -8.37 -11.63 0.49
C SER A 37 -7.06 -12.31 0.90
N PRO A 38 -7.09 -13.26 1.86
CA PRO A 38 -5.91 -14.03 2.22
C PRO A 38 -5.27 -14.79 1.05
N GLN A 39 -6.03 -15.10 0.00
CA GLN A 39 -5.54 -15.84 -1.17
C GLN A 39 -4.74 -14.96 -2.14
N ASN A 40 -5.04 -13.65 -2.21
CA ASN A 40 -4.41 -12.74 -3.19
C ASN A 40 -3.38 -11.78 -2.57
N VAL A 41 -3.45 -11.50 -1.27
CA VAL A 41 -2.61 -10.49 -0.61
C VAL A 41 -1.12 -10.86 -0.57
N GLY A 42 -0.81 -12.16 -0.53
CA GLY A 42 0.58 -12.65 -0.37
C GLY A 42 1.53 -12.10 -1.43
N GLY A 43 1.17 -12.23 -2.71
CA GLY A 43 2.00 -11.73 -3.81
C GLY A 43 2.17 -10.21 -3.81
N LEU A 44 1.17 -9.45 -3.34
CA LEU A 44 1.27 -7.99 -3.22
C LEU A 44 2.26 -7.60 -2.13
N VAL A 45 2.22 -8.28 -0.97
CA VAL A 45 3.14 -8.08 0.14
C VAL A 45 4.57 -8.45 -0.24
N GLU A 46 4.78 -9.55 -0.96
CA GLU A 46 6.10 -9.92 -1.48
C GLU A 46 6.67 -8.84 -2.40
N GLY A 47 5.84 -8.29 -3.31
CA GLY A 47 6.20 -7.16 -4.15
C GLY A 47 6.61 -5.91 -3.36
N ALA A 48 5.97 -5.65 -2.21
CA ALA A 48 6.34 -4.55 -1.33
C ALA A 48 7.66 -4.79 -0.57
N ILE A 49 7.95 -6.04 -0.18
CA ILE A 49 9.10 -6.42 0.67
C ILE A 49 10.41 -6.56 -0.11
N PHE A 50 10.35 -7.12 -1.33
CA PHE A 50 11.55 -7.55 -2.07
C PHE A 50 12.04 -6.56 -3.13
N THR A 51 11.36 -5.44 -3.33
CA THR A 51 11.68 -4.47 -4.39
C THR A 51 12.55 -3.30 -3.94
N ARG A 52 12.88 -3.19 -2.64
CA ARG A 52 13.71 -2.11 -2.08
C ARG A 52 14.83 -2.63 -1.20
N ALA A 53 15.97 -1.95 -1.28
CA ALA A 53 17.11 -2.19 -0.40
C ALA A 53 16.75 -1.99 1.08
N THR A 54 17.41 -2.70 1.99
CA THR A 54 17.09 -2.72 3.43
C THR A 54 16.91 -1.33 4.05
N LYS A 55 17.79 -0.37 3.74
CA LYS A 55 17.71 1.01 4.27
C LYS A 55 16.46 1.79 3.80
N ASP A 56 15.92 1.41 2.65
CA ASP A 56 14.83 2.11 1.96
C ASP A 56 13.47 1.44 2.19
N LYS A 57 13.44 0.23 2.77
CA LYS A 57 12.21 -0.51 3.08
C LYS A 57 11.22 0.29 3.92
N LYS A 58 11.72 1.11 4.85
CA LYS A 58 10.91 2.00 5.69
C LYS A 58 10.06 3.03 4.92
N ASN A 59 10.33 3.22 3.62
CA ASN A 59 9.53 4.11 2.78
C ASN A 59 8.39 3.35 2.07
N THR A 60 8.18 2.06 2.37
CA THR A 60 7.02 1.29 1.91
C THR A 60 6.19 0.94 3.13
N ALA A 61 4.89 1.18 3.04
CA ALA A 61 3.90 0.77 4.02
C ALA A 61 2.73 0.07 3.32
#